data_AF-A0A1F8V9X6-F1
#
_entry.id   AF-A0A1F8V9X6-F1
#
_cell.length_a   1.000
_cell.length_b   1.000
_cell.length_c   1.000
_cell.angle_alpha   90.00
_cell.angle_beta   90.00
_cell.angle_gamma   90.00
#
_symmetry.space_group_name_H-M   'P 1'
#
loop_
_entity.id
_entity.type
_entity.pdbx_description
1 polymer ?
#
loop_
_entity_poly.entity_id
_entity_poly.type
_entity_poly.pdbx_seq_one_letter_code
_entity_poly.pdbx_strand_id
1 'polypeptide(L)'
;MYLDKFILPIEEESSLIEQQAERNGGEFGYIDNTYPCGIFSKKRFPEFSFSKITILYGGNGSGKSTLLNLIANKLELYKTNK
;
A
#
# COMPACT_ATOMS: atom_id res chain seq x y z
N MET A 1 7.56 -14.28 15.22
CA MET A 1 8.11 -13.33 14.22
C MET A 1 7.49 -11.97 14.51
N TYR A 2 8.30 -10.93 14.67
CA TYR A 2 7.81 -9.55 14.83
C TYR A 2 8.18 -8.76 13.57
N LEU A 3 7.26 -7.89 13.12
CA LEU A 3 7.52 -6.98 12.01
C LEU A 3 8.22 -5.75 12.59
N ASP A 4 9.48 -5.52 12.22
CA ASP A 4 10.24 -4.36 12.70
C ASP A 4 10.13 -3.17 11.74
N LYS A 5 9.94 -3.46 10.45
CA LYS A 5 10.02 -2.48 9.38
C LYS A 5 9.12 -2.82 8.20
N PHE A 6 8.48 -1.81 7.62
CA PHE A 6 7.70 -1.92 6.38
C PHE A 6 8.00 -0.73 5.46
N ILE A 7 8.38 -1.01 4.21
CA ILE A 7 8.76 0.00 3.23
C ILE A 7 7.73 -0.04 2.09
N LEU A 8 7.23 1.15 1.75
CA LEU A 8 6.33 1.38 0.63
C LEU A 8 7.11 1.88 -0.59
N PRO A 9 6.79 1.40 -1.80
CA PRO A 9 7.44 1.83 -3.04
C PRO A 9 6.83 3.17 -3.52
N ILE A 10 6.87 4.20 -2.68
CA ILE A 10 6.18 5.48 -2.95
C ILE A 10 6.74 6.23 -4.16
N GLU A 11 7.99 5.96 -4.53
CA GLU A 11 8.66 6.56 -5.70
C GLU A 11 8.29 5.85 -7.01
N GLU A 12 7.83 4.60 -6.90
CA GLU A 12 7.49 3.75 -8.06
C GLU A 12 5.98 3.78 -8.37
N GLU A 13 5.18 4.53 -7.60
CA GLU A 13 3.71 4.58 -7.75
C GLU A 13 3.28 4.89 -9.20
N SER A 14 3.95 5.83 -9.88
CA SER A 14 3.64 6.16 -11.27
C SER A 14 3.84 4.96 -12.21
N SER A 15 4.96 4.25 -12.07
CA SER A 15 5.23 3.05 -12.87
C SER A 15 4.24 1.94 -12.57
N LEU A 16 3.84 1.77 -11.31
CA LEU A 16 2.83 0.79 -10.92
C LEU A 16 1.45 1.09 -11.53
N ILE A 17 1.09 2.38 -11.60
CA ILE A 17 -0.17 2.84 -12.21
C ILE A 17 -0.13 2.62 -13.74
N GLU A 18 0.99 2.95 -14.38
CA GLU A 18 1.18 2.71 -15.83
C GLU A 18 1.10 1.21 -16.16
N GLN A 19 1.79 0.37 -15.40
CA GLN A 19 1.71 -1.10 -15.54
C GLN A 19 0.28 -1.62 -15.37
N GLN A 20 -0.52 -1.00 -14.51
CA GLN A 20 -1.93 -1.37 -14.35
C GLN A 20 -2.74 -1.01 -15.59
N ALA A 21 -2.52 0.19 -16.17
CA ALA A 21 -3.17 0.59 -17.41
C ALA A 21 -2.80 -0.36 -18.55
N GLU A 22 -1.51 -0.67 -18.72
CA GLU A 22 -1.02 -1.63 -19.72
C GLU A 22 -1.69 -3.00 -19.58
N ARG A 23 -1.82 -3.51 -18.35
CA ARG A 23 -2.54 -4.77 -18.07
C ARG A 23 -4.03 -4.72 -18.40
N ASN A 24 -4.64 -3.55 -18.29
CA ASN A 24 -6.07 -3.35 -18.53
C ASN A 24 -6.44 -3.13 -20.00
N GLY A 25 -5.46 -2.97 -20.91
CA GLY A 25 -5.75 -2.79 -22.34
C GLY A 25 -4.62 -2.25 -23.22
N GLY A 26 -3.37 -2.27 -22.75
CA GLY A 26 -2.21 -1.77 -23.49
C GLY A 26 -2.36 -0.30 -23.86
N GLU A 27 -2.26 0.01 -25.15
CA GLU A 27 -2.40 1.36 -25.72
C GLU A 27 -3.76 2.02 -25.40
N PHE A 28 -4.82 1.22 -25.22
CA PHE A 28 -6.16 1.70 -24.84
C PHE A 28 -6.51 1.36 -23.38
N GLY A 29 -5.49 1.06 -22.57
CA GLY A 29 -5.61 0.73 -21.17
C GLY A 29 -6.22 1.85 -20.33
N TYR A 30 -6.97 1.47 -19.30
CA TYR A 30 -7.64 2.40 -18.40
C TYR A 30 -7.24 2.14 -16.94
N ILE A 31 -7.35 3.19 -16.13
CA ILE A 31 -7.07 3.13 -14.69
C ILE A 31 -8.39 3.34 -13.95
N ASP A 32 -8.93 2.25 -13.40
CA ASP A 32 -10.17 2.30 -12.61
C ASP A 32 -9.98 2.97 -11.26
N ASN A 33 -8.88 2.63 -10.61
CA ASN A 33 -8.60 3.03 -9.25
C ASN A 33 -7.11 2.99 -8.99
N THR A 34 -6.54 4.13 -8.58
CA THR A 34 -5.13 4.22 -8.19
C THR A 34 -4.90 3.86 -6.73
N TYR A 35 -5.95 3.60 -5.95
CA TYR A 35 -5.81 3.18 -4.55
C TYR A 35 -4.94 1.92 -4.44
N PRO A 36 -3.93 1.90 -3.56
CA PRO A 36 -3.66 2.86 -2.49
C PRO A 36 -2.61 3.95 -2.79
N CYS A 37 -2.18 4.12 -4.05
CA CYS A 37 -1.18 5.12 -4.44
C CYS A 37 -1.61 6.55 -4.04
N GLY A 38 -0.65 7.42 -3.73
CA GLY A 38 -0.93 8.80 -3.34
C GLY A 38 -1.26 9.01 -1.86
N ILE A 39 -1.60 7.95 -1.11
CA ILE A 39 -1.96 8.08 0.32
C ILE A 39 -0.74 8.40 1.18
N PHE A 40 0.39 7.73 0.92
CA PHE A 40 1.61 7.83 1.72
C PHE A 40 2.69 8.68 1.04
N SER A 41 2.73 8.71 -0.30
CA SER A 41 3.66 9.55 -1.08
C SER A 41 3.46 11.05 -0.81
N LYS A 42 2.21 11.52 -0.73
CA LYS A 42 1.88 12.92 -0.36
C LYS A 42 2.41 13.34 1.02
N LYS A 43 2.54 12.37 1.94
CA LYS A 43 3.05 12.60 3.31
C LYS A 43 4.55 12.38 3.42
N ARG A 44 5.23 12.00 2.32
CA ARG A 44 6.64 11.60 2.28
C ARG A 44 6.98 10.57 3.37
N PHE A 45 6.10 9.57 3.50
CA PHE A 45 6.20 8.54 4.53
C PHE A 45 6.47 7.16 3.90
N PRO A 46 7.68 6.92 3.35
CA PRO A 46 8.03 5.68 2.65
C PRO A 46 8.20 4.50 3.60
N GLU A 47 8.47 4.75 4.87
CA GLU A 47 8.97 3.74 5.80
C GLU A 47 8.22 3.82 7.12
N PHE A 48 7.84 2.65 7.64
CA PHE A 48 7.24 2.47 8.95
C PHE A 48 8.13 1.56 9.79
N SER A 49 8.66 2.10 10.88
CA SER A 49 9.30 1.31 11.92
C SER A 49 8.28 0.95 13.00
N PHE A 50 8.35 -0.28 13.49
CA PHE A 50 7.42 -0.81 14.48
C PHE A 50 8.14 -1.14 15.77
N SER A 51 7.48 -0.86 16.89
CA SER A 51 7.87 -1.34 18.21
C SER A 51 6.93 -2.46 18.67
N LYS A 52 7.23 -3.07 19.83
CA LYS A 52 6.42 -4.12 20.45
C LYS A 52 4.93 -3.77 20.52
N ILE A 53 4.60 -2.50 20.74
CA ILE A 53 3.23 -1.97 20.63
C ILE A 53 3.30 -0.69 19.80
N THR A 54 2.71 -0.70 18.61
CA THR A 54 2.65 0.46 17.72
C THR A 54 1.21 0.92 17.55
N ILE A 55 0.94 2.20 17.79
CA ILE A 55 -0.40 2.79 17.67
C ILE A 55 -0.48 3.58 16.37
N LEU A 56 -1.37 3.17 15.46
CA LEU A 56 -1.71 3.96 14.27
C LEU A 56 -2.89 4.88 14.62
N TYR A 57 -2.65 6.18 14.70
CA TYR A 57 -3.69 7.17 15.02
C TYR A 57 -3.84 8.24 13.92
N GLY A 58 -5.04 8.82 13.81
CA GLY A 58 -5.35 9.84 12.81
C GLY A 58 -6.82 9.78 12.36
N GLY A 59 -7.29 10.83 11.68
CA GLY A 59 -8.68 10.93 11.20
C GLY A 59 -9.07 9.91 10.12
N ASN A 60 -10.32 9.91 9.70
CA ASN A 60 -10.79 9.06 8.59
C ASN A 60 -10.08 9.43 7.28
N GLY A 61 -9.83 8.44 6.42
CA GLY A 61 -9.09 8.64 5.17
C GLY A 61 -7.56 8.86 5.32
N SER A 62 -7.02 8.80 6.54
CA SER A 62 -5.57 9.03 6.77
C SER A 62 -4.63 7.89 6.32
N GLY A 63 -5.17 6.73 5.93
CA GLY A 63 -4.40 5.57 5.46
C GLY A 63 -4.15 4.46 6.50
N LYS A 64 -4.70 4.55 7.72
CA LYS A 64 -4.46 3.56 8.79
C LYS A 64 -4.81 2.13 8.39
N SER A 65 -6.06 1.89 7.98
CA SER A 65 -6.51 0.56 7.53
C SER A 65 -5.83 0.14 6.23
N THR A 66 -5.49 1.09 5.37
CA THR A 66 -4.73 0.85 4.14
C THR A 66 -3.35 0.27 4.45
N LEU A 67 -2.61 0.86 5.39
CA LEU A 67 -1.30 0.35 5.81
C LEU A 67 -1.40 -1.07 6.38
N LEU A 68 -2.39 -1.31 7.26
CA LEU A 68 -2.62 -2.63 7.82
C LEU A 68 -2.93 -3.67 6.74
N ASN A 69 -3.79 -3.34 5.77
CA ASN A 69 -4.14 -4.23 4.67
C ASN A 69 -2.94 -4.51 3.75
N LEU A 70 -2.09 -3.51 3.47
CA LEU A 70 -0.87 -3.68 2.69
C LEU A 70 0.13 -4.63 3.39
N ILE A 71 0.34 -4.43 4.69
CA ILE A 71 1.18 -5.31 5.51
C ILE A 71 0.64 -6.74 5.48
N ALA A 72 -0.65 -6.91 5.73
CA ALA A 72 -1.27 -8.23 5.79
C ALA A 72 -1.28 -8.93 4.42
N ASN A 73 -1.46 -8.21 3.30
CA ASN A 73 -1.29 -8.79 1.96
C ASN A 73 0.15 -9.20 1.68
N LYS A 74 1.14 -8.34 2.00
CA LYS A 74 2.55 -8.64 1.78
C LYS A 74 3.04 -9.85 2.58
N LEU A 75 2.49 -10.03 3.78
CA LEU A 75 2.76 -11.16 4.66
C LEU A 75 1.81 -12.34 4.43
N GLU A 76 0.92 -12.26 3.43
CA GLU A 76 -0.08 -13.29 3.08
C GLU A 76 -0.98 -13.74 4.25
N LEU A 77 -1.24 -12.86 5.22
CA LEU A 77 -1.97 -13.20 6.45
C LEU A 77 -3.47 -13.45 6.23
N TYR A 78 -3.99 -13.16 5.03
CA TYR A 78 -5.38 -13.43 4.66
C TYR A 78 -5.61 -14.82 4.03
N LYS A 79 -4.61 -15.71 4.02
CA LYS A 79 -4.80 -17.10 3.55
C LYS A 79 -5.33 -18.02 4.65
N THR A 80 -6.64 -17.89 4.93
CA THR A 80 -7.45 -19.04 5.36
C THR A 80 -8.81 -18.94 4.68
N ASN A 81 -8.93 -19.62 3.54
CA ASN A 81 -10.13 -20.31 3.04
C ASN A 81 -9.87 -20.83 1.62
N LYS A 82 -9.10 -21.91 1.52
CA LYS A 82 -9.33 -23.01 0.59
C LYS A 82 -8.61 -24.26 1.05
#